data_AF-A0A0G0XPR9-F1
#
_entry.id   AF-A0A0G0XPR9-F1
#
_cell.length_a   1.000
_cell.length_b   1.000
_cell.length_c   1.000
_cell.angle_alpha   90.00
_cell.angle_beta   90.00
_cell.angle_gamma   90.00
#
_symmetry.space_group_name_H-M   'P 1'
#
loop_
_entity.id
_entity.type
_entity.pdbx_description
1 polymer ?
#
loop_
_entity_poly.entity_id
_entity_poly.type
_entity_poly.pdbx_seq_one_letter_code
_entity_poly.pdbx_strand_id
1 'polypeptide(L)'
;MFNTIFTRKIGTPGTGVGIDGKNIKLVVGLGNPGEKYKNTYHNAGAIFVDHLLESMNASAAERTAWKNAKSFMYAKTTSVVLAKPTVYMNDSGRSIRELLRYFGIGPEEMLIAHDDSDLELGSYKISYGRGSAGHNGIESIMKTLKSSEFSRLRLGTRNRTGKAGDFVLENIKSEELASLMNLFDEIETANFKG
;
A
#
# COMPACT_ATOMS: atom_id res chain seq x y z
N MET A 1 -25.83 -7.68 -32.24
CA MET A 1 -26.05 -7.36 -30.80
C MET A 1 -24.88 -7.90 -30.00
N PHE A 2 -23.86 -7.07 -29.75
CA PHE A 2 -22.80 -7.43 -28.80
C PHE A 2 -23.12 -6.73 -27.48
N ASN A 3 -23.27 -7.54 -26.44
CA ASN A 3 -23.82 -7.14 -25.16
C ASN A 3 -22.78 -6.31 -24.37
N THR A 4 -23.14 -5.07 -24.07
CA THR A 4 -22.41 -4.13 -23.22
C THR A 4 -22.27 -4.70 -21.81
N ILE A 5 -21.11 -5.24 -21.45
CA ILE A 5 -20.78 -5.45 -20.04
C ILE A 5 -20.48 -4.08 -19.45
N PHE A 6 -21.51 -3.43 -18.91
CA PHE A 6 -21.35 -2.35 -17.94
C PHE A 6 -20.54 -2.91 -16.76
N THR A 7 -19.23 -2.70 -16.76
CA THR A 7 -18.46 -2.71 -15.51
C THR A 7 -18.99 -1.53 -14.71
N ARG A 8 -19.96 -1.80 -13.83
CA ARG A 8 -20.50 -0.86 -12.87
C ARG A 8 -19.31 -0.27 -12.12
N LYS A 9 -18.90 0.98 -12.43
CA LYS A 9 -17.91 1.71 -11.61
C LYS A 9 -18.50 1.74 -10.20
N ILE A 10 -17.97 0.94 -9.27
CA ILE A 10 -18.52 0.84 -7.91
C ILE A 10 -18.03 2.05 -7.10
N GLY A 11 -18.78 3.14 -7.27
CA GLY A 11 -18.61 4.42 -6.58
C GLY A 11 -17.34 5.15 -6.97
N THR A 12 -17.42 6.47 -7.09
CA THR A 12 -16.24 7.33 -7.17
C THR A 12 -15.28 7.02 -6.01
N PRO A 13 -13.95 7.13 -6.24
CA PRO A 13 -13.00 7.20 -5.14
C PRO A 13 -13.37 8.37 -4.21
N GLY A 14 -12.86 8.37 -2.98
CA GLY A 14 -13.02 9.50 -2.06
C GLY A 14 -12.45 10.80 -2.66
N THR A 15 -12.55 11.90 -1.89
CA THR A 15 -12.09 13.24 -2.34
C THR A 15 -10.60 13.28 -2.70
N GLY A 16 -9.82 12.36 -2.16
CA GLY A 16 -8.37 12.28 -2.21
C GLY A 16 -7.70 13.08 -1.10
N VAL A 17 -6.40 12.85 -0.93
CA VAL A 17 -5.50 13.53 0.02
C VAL A 17 -4.29 14.09 -0.72
N GLY A 18 -3.83 15.28 -0.32
CA GLY A 18 -2.67 15.93 -0.91
C GLY A 18 -1.37 15.34 -0.37
N ILE A 19 -0.58 14.69 -1.22
CA ILE A 19 0.72 14.12 -0.85
C ILE A 19 1.75 14.48 -1.94
N ASP A 20 2.81 15.18 -1.55
CA ASP A 20 3.90 15.62 -2.44
C ASP A 20 3.39 16.27 -3.75
N GLY A 21 2.42 17.19 -3.60
CA GLY A 21 1.80 17.91 -4.73
C GLY A 21 0.84 17.09 -5.60
N LYS A 22 0.49 15.85 -5.21
CA LYS A 22 -0.45 14.98 -5.94
C LYS A 22 -1.72 14.74 -5.14
N ASN A 23 -2.84 14.56 -5.84
CA ASN A 23 -4.10 14.17 -5.23
C ASN A 23 -4.22 12.63 -5.20
N ILE A 24 -3.89 12.03 -4.07
CA ILE A 24 -3.91 10.57 -3.89
C ILE A 24 -5.31 10.10 -3.51
N LYS A 25 -5.86 9.20 -4.31
CA LYS A 25 -7.20 8.60 -4.11
C LYS A 25 -7.14 7.13 -3.73
N LEU A 26 -5.99 6.49 -3.93
CA LEU A 26 -5.76 5.08 -3.65
C LEU A 26 -4.45 4.90 -2.88
N VAL A 27 -4.50 4.27 -1.72
CA VAL A 27 -3.33 3.84 -0.95
C VAL A 27 -3.29 2.33 -0.92
N VAL A 28 -2.20 1.74 -1.40
CA VAL A 28 -2.04 0.29 -1.44
C VAL A 28 -0.87 -0.16 -0.59
N GLY A 29 -1.13 -1.04 0.37
CA GLY A 29 -0.10 -1.69 1.17
C GLY A 29 0.35 -2.99 0.54
N LEU A 30 1.64 -3.10 0.18
CA LEU A 30 2.20 -4.34 -0.31
C LEU A 30 2.50 -5.33 0.81
N GLY A 31 2.36 -6.61 0.50
CA GLY A 31 2.65 -7.73 1.40
C GLY A 31 2.33 -9.06 0.74
N ASN A 32 2.83 -10.15 1.32
CA ASN A 32 2.44 -11.52 0.95
C ASN A 32 1.20 -11.96 1.75
N PRO A 33 0.29 -12.74 1.13
CA PRO A 33 -0.90 -13.27 1.80
C PRO A 33 -0.57 -14.49 2.67
N GLY A 34 -1.33 -14.65 3.76
CA GLY A 34 -1.26 -15.81 4.65
C GLY A 34 -0.61 -15.50 6.00
N GLU A 35 -1.03 -16.24 7.04
CA GLU A 35 -0.71 -15.92 8.45
C GLU A 35 0.79 -15.84 8.72
N LYS A 36 1.58 -16.71 8.08
CA LYS A 36 3.05 -16.72 8.22
C LYS A 36 3.75 -15.44 7.78
N TYR A 37 3.11 -14.59 6.98
CA TYR A 37 3.70 -13.34 6.48
C TYR A 37 3.18 -12.09 7.19
N LYS A 38 2.12 -12.23 7.99
CA LYS A 38 1.35 -11.11 8.56
C LYS A 38 2.22 -10.06 9.24
N ASN A 39 3.23 -10.51 9.97
CA ASN A 39 4.14 -9.65 10.73
C ASN A 39 5.57 -9.70 10.19
N THR A 40 5.77 -9.90 8.89
CA THR A 40 7.10 -9.86 8.27
C THR A 40 7.46 -8.45 7.82
N TYR A 41 8.76 -8.11 7.73
CA TYR A 41 9.16 -6.78 7.25
C TYR A 41 8.60 -6.51 5.85
N HIS A 42 8.53 -7.53 4.99
CA HIS A 42 7.98 -7.41 3.64
C HIS A 42 6.48 -7.09 3.58
N ASN A 43 5.79 -7.19 4.72
CA ASN A 43 4.41 -6.83 4.88
C ASN A 43 4.23 -5.45 5.56
N ALA A 44 5.29 -4.67 5.78
CA ALA A 44 5.20 -3.35 6.42
C ALA A 44 4.18 -2.43 5.73
N GLY A 45 4.09 -2.46 4.40
CA GLY A 45 3.08 -1.72 3.65
C GLY A 45 1.64 -2.18 3.95
N ALA A 46 1.41 -3.49 3.98
CA ALA A 46 0.13 -4.07 4.34
C ALA A 46 -0.28 -3.75 5.80
N ILE A 47 0.67 -3.79 6.73
CA ILE A 47 0.44 -3.43 8.14
C ILE A 47 0.08 -1.95 8.25
N PHE A 48 0.78 -1.07 7.52
CA PHE A 48 0.50 0.36 7.50
C PHE A 48 -0.94 0.68 7.09
N VAL A 49 -1.46 0.06 6.02
CA VAL A 49 -2.84 0.33 5.59
C VAL A 49 -3.89 -0.31 6.50
N ASP A 50 -3.55 -1.37 7.25
CA ASP A 50 -4.40 -1.89 8.33
C ASP A 50 -4.49 -0.89 9.49
N HIS A 51 -3.34 -0.34 9.91
CA HIS A 51 -3.26 0.70 10.93
C HIS A 51 -4.06 1.94 10.53
N LEU A 52 -3.91 2.43 9.29
CA LEU A 52 -4.68 3.57 8.78
C LEU A 52 -6.19 3.33 8.87
N LEU A 53 -6.67 2.15 8.44
CA LEU A 53 -8.10 1.85 8.49
C LEU A 53 -8.61 1.80 9.93
N GLU A 54 -7.84 1.22 10.85
CA GLU A 54 -8.18 1.13 12.27
C GLU A 54 -8.29 2.53 12.90
N SER A 55 -7.29 3.39 12.69
CA SER A 55 -7.27 4.77 13.19
C SER A 55 -8.44 5.60 12.62
N MET A 56 -8.70 5.50 11.31
CA MET A 56 -9.86 6.17 10.69
C MET A 56 -11.19 5.67 11.27
N ASN A 57 -11.33 4.37 11.52
CA ASN A 57 -12.53 3.79 12.13
C ASN A 57 -12.71 4.16 13.61
N ALA A 58 -11.64 4.48 14.33
CA ALA A 58 -11.71 4.90 15.73
C ALA A 58 -12.38 6.28 15.89
N SER A 59 -12.28 7.13 14.87
CA SER A 59 -12.87 8.48 14.84
C SER A 59 -14.16 8.59 14.02
N ALA A 60 -14.54 7.54 13.29
CA ALA A 60 -15.68 7.58 12.37
C ALA A 60 -17.02 7.28 13.06
N ALA A 61 -18.08 7.97 12.62
CA ALA A 61 -19.45 7.68 13.05
C ALA A 61 -19.94 6.29 12.58
N GLU A 62 -19.48 5.84 11.41
CA GLU A 62 -19.73 4.51 10.87
C GLU A 62 -18.40 3.84 10.50
N ARG A 63 -18.25 2.57 10.88
CA ARG A 63 -17.03 1.80 10.62
C ARG A 63 -17.02 1.25 9.20
N THR A 64 -15.89 1.43 8.52
CA THR A 64 -15.59 0.82 7.23
C THR A 64 -14.93 -0.55 7.43
N ALA A 65 -15.36 -1.54 6.67
CA ALA A 65 -14.78 -2.89 6.67
C ALA A 65 -14.05 -3.21 5.36
N TRP A 66 -13.06 -4.10 5.45
CA TRP A 66 -12.41 -4.71 4.29
C TRP A 66 -13.41 -5.53 3.46
N LYS A 67 -13.39 -5.34 2.14
CA LYS A 67 -14.17 -6.10 1.16
C LYS A 67 -13.21 -6.88 0.28
N ASN A 68 -13.54 -8.14 0.04
CA ASN A 68 -12.76 -9.01 -0.85
C ASN A 68 -13.16 -8.80 -2.31
N ALA A 69 -12.15 -8.75 -3.18
CA ALA A 69 -12.28 -8.86 -4.62
C ALA A 69 -11.43 -10.05 -5.12
N LYS A 70 -11.28 -10.18 -6.44
CA LYS A 70 -10.62 -11.34 -7.04
C LYS A 70 -9.14 -11.51 -6.65
N SER A 71 -8.38 -10.42 -6.66
CA SER A 71 -6.92 -10.41 -6.46
C SER A 71 -6.43 -9.38 -5.45
N PHE A 72 -7.36 -8.71 -4.77
CA PHE A 72 -7.11 -7.71 -3.74
C PHE A 72 -8.27 -7.66 -2.75
N MET A 73 -8.04 -7.02 -1.62
CA MET A 73 -9.08 -6.51 -0.74
C MET A 73 -8.98 -4.98 -0.66
N TYR A 74 -10.10 -4.33 -0.34
CA TYR A 74 -10.17 -2.88 -0.24
C TYR A 74 -11.14 -2.41 0.85
N ALA A 75 -10.91 -1.20 1.35
CA ALA A 75 -11.81 -0.47 2.23
C ALA A 75 -11.99 0.94 1.67
N LYS A 76 -13.24 1.38 1.49
CA LYS A 76 -13.54 2.72 0.96
C LYS A 76 -13.81 3.67 2.11
N THR A 77 -12.91 4.59 2.38
CA THR A 77 -13.14 5.69 3.33
C THR A 77 -13.68 6.90 2.58
N THR A 78 -14.02 7.96 3.30
CA THR A 78 -14.50 9.22 2.71
C THR A 78 -13.42 9.90 1.86
N SER A 79 -12.16 9.78 2.25
CA SER A 79 -11.01 10.46 1.62
C SER A 79 -10.32 9.59 0.59
N VAL A 80 -10.00 8.33 0.90
CA VAL A 80 -9.21 7.43 0.05
C VAL A 80 -9.77 6.02 0.01
N VAL A 81 -9.41 5.28 -1.03
CA VAL A 81 -9.53 3.82 -1.01
C VAL A 81 -8.23 3.26 -0.42
N LEU A 82 -8.36 2.45 0.63
CA LEU A 82 -7.27 1.61 1.14
C LEU A 82 -7.35 0.24 0.47
N ALA A 83 -6.23 -0.33 0.08
CA ALA A 83 -6.19 -1.63 -0.59
C ALA A 83 -4.96 -2.46 -0.20
N LYS A 84 -5.09 -3.78 -0.34
CA LYS A 84 -3.97 -4.74 -0.23
C LYS A 84 -4.12 -5.83 -1.29
N PRO A 85 -3.07 -6.16 -2.06
CA PRO A 85 -3.08 -7.34 -2.91
C PRO A 85 -3.30 -8.61 -2.08
N THR A 86 -4.03 -9.59 -2.62
CA THR A 86 -4.21 -10.92 -2.02
C THR A 86 -3.47 -12.00 -2.81
N VAL A 87 -2.41 -11.59 -3.51
CA VAL A 87 -1.52 -12.41 -4.33
C VAL A 87 -0.10 -12.30 -3.79
N TYR A 88 0.78 -13.24 -4.16
CA TYR A 88 2.19 -13.15 -3.76
C TYR A 88 2.86 -11.88 -4.31
N MET A 89 3.89 -11.42 -3.61
CA MET A 89 4.55 -10.15 -3.90
C MET A 89 4.94 -9.98 -5.37
N ASN A 90 5.49 -11.04 -5.99
CA ASN A 90 5.93 -11.04 -7.38
C ASN A 90 4.78 -10.87 -8.39
N ASP A 91 3.53 -11.10 -7.97
CA ASP A 91 2.31 -10.94 -8.77
C ASP A 91 1.55 -9.64 -8.48
N SER A 92 2.08 -8.77 -7.60
CA SER A 92 1.43 -7.52 -7.18
C SER A 92 0.97 -6.67 -8.37
N GLY A 93 1.75 -6.59 -9.45
CA GLY A 93 1.39 -5.78 -10.61
C GLY A 93 0.07 -6.20 -11.26
N ARG A 94 -0.21 -7.50 -11.32
CA ARG A 94 -1.51 -8.00 -11.82
C ARG A 94 -2.66 -7.47 -10.97
N SER A 95 -2.53 -7.55 -9.65
CA SER A 95 -3.53 -7.10 -8.69
C SER A 95 -3.76 -5.59 -8.80
N ILE A 96 -2.67 -4.80 -8.84
CA ILE A 96 -2.73 -3.34 -9.00
C ILE A 96 -3.45 -2.94 -10.29
N ARG A 97 -3.18 -3.59 -11.42
CA ARG A 97 -3.88 -3.30 -12.68
C ARG A 97 -5.38 -3.59 -12.59
N GLU A 98 -5.77 -4.68 -11.93
CA GLU A 98 -7.18 -4.99 -11.69
C GLU A 98 -7.83 -3.94 -10.77
N LEU A 99 -7.13 -3.51 -9.72
CA LEU A 99 -7.55 -2.50 -8.75
C LEU A 99 -7.76 -1.12 -9.39
N LEU A 100 -6.80 -0.63 -10.18
CA LEU A 100 -6.89 0.65 -10.90
C LEU A 100 -8.09 0.66 -11.86
N ARG A 101 -8.28 -0.44 -12.61
CA ARG A 101 -9.45 -0.60 -13.49
C ARG A 101 -10.77 -0.64 -12.72
N TYR A 102 -10.78 -1.28 -11.57
CA TYR A 102 -11.99 -1.44 -10.75
C TYR A 102 -12.50 -0.10 -10.23
N PHE A 103 -11.60 0.79 -9.79
CA PHE A 103 -11.96 2.12 -9.28
C PHE A 103 -11.93 3.23 -10.33
N GLY A 104 -11.35 2.98 -11.51
CA GLY A 104 -11.15 3.99 -12.54
C GLY A 104 -10.18 5.09 -12.11
N ILE A 105 -9.09 4.69 -11.44
CA ILE A 105 -8.03 5.56 -10.90
C ILE A 105 -6.77 5.44 -11.77
N GLY A 106 -6.07 6.54 -12.01
CA GLY A 106 -4.78 6.55 -12.70
C GLY A 106 -3.60 6.20 -11.77
N PRO A 107 -2.47 5.67 -12.28
CA PRO A 107 -1.27 5.41 -11.47
C PRO A 107 -0.76 6.63 -10.67
N GLU A 108 -0.94 7.83 -11.22
CA GLU A 108 -0.54 9.11 -10.63
C GLU A 108 -1.36 9.52 -9.39
N GLU A 109 -2.55 8.93 -9.23
CA GLU A 109 -3.45 9.13 -8.09
C GLU A 109 -3.29 8.03 -7.03
N MET A 110 -2.27 7.17 -7.18
CA MET A 110 -2.00 6.02 -6.32
C MET A 110 -0.70 6.20 -5.52
N LEU A 111 -0.75 5.83 -4.25
CA LEU A 111 0.39 5.70 -3.35
C LEU A 111 0.60 4.23 -2.99
N ILE A 112 1.77 3.68 -3.29
CA ILE A 112 2.18 2.33 -2.90
C ILE A 112 3.02 2.40 -1.62
N ALA A 113 2.50 1.88 -0.51
CA ALA A 113 3.26 1.67 0.71
C ALA A 113 3.98 0.31 0.66
N HIS A 114 5.28 0.31 0.89
CA HIS A 114 6.11 -0.90 0.87
C HIS A 114 7.33 -0.79 1.80
N ASP A 115 7.92 -1.92 2.16
CA ASP A 115 9.16 -1.95 2.92
C ASP A 115 10.35 -1.49 2.07
N ASP A 116 11.31 -0.85 2.73
CA ASP A 116 12.51 -0.34 2.09
C ASP A 116 13.73 -0.62 2.95
N SER A 117 14.54 -1.57 2.47
CA SER A 117 15.75 -1.97 3.16
C SER A 117 16.91 -1.00 2.96
N ASP A 118 16.77 0.06 2.16
CA ASP A 118 17.80 1.10 2.03
C ASP A 118 17.59 2.22 3.05
N LEU A 119 16.47 2.20 3.77
CA LEU A 119 16.10 3.16 4.79
C LEU A 119 16.14 2.51 6.17
N GLU A 120 16.68 3.24 7.16
CA GLU A 120 16.76 2.82 8.55
C GLU A 120 15.38 2.54 9.13
N LEU A 121 15.28 1.52 9.98
CA LEU A 121 14.04 1.20 10.69
C LEU A 121 13.49 2.44 11.41
N GLY A 122 12.19 2.71 11.23
CA GLY A 122 11.54 3.89 11.83
C GLY A 122 11.72 5.18 11.04
N SER A 123 12.33 5.13 9.86
CA SER A 123 12.33 6.25 8.91
C SER A 123 11.39 6.01 7.74
N TYR A 124 10.96 7.05 7.04
CA TYR A 124 10.21 6.92 5.80
C TYR A 124 10.62 7.94 4.75
N LYS A 125 10.27 7.65 3.50
CA LYS A 125 10.41 8.60 2.40
C LYS A 125 9.27 8.46 1.40
N ILE A 126 8.76 9.59 0.93
CA ILE A 126 7.85 9.62 -0.21
C ILE A 126 8.67 9.84 -1.48
N SER A 127 8.35 9.09 -2.54
CA SER A 127 9.03 9.20 -3.83
C SER A 127 8.07 9.00 -4.99
N TYR A 128 8.40 9.58 -6.13
CA TYR A 128 7.63 9.45 -7.38
C TYR A 128 8.56 9.15 -8.55
N GLY A 129 8.14 8.30 -9.50
CA GLY A 129 8.86 8.10 -10.76
C GLY A 129 10.25 7.46 -10.60
N ARG A 130 10.43 6.57 -9.61
CA ARG A 130 11.74 5.96 -9.28
C ARG A 130 11.72 4.45 -9.51
N GLY A 131 12.89 3.89 -9.79
CA GLY A 131 13.08 2.45 -10.00
C GLY A 131 12.79 1.59 -8.76
N SER A 132 12.65 0.28 -8.96
CA SER A 132 12.24 -0.68 -7.91
C SER A 132 13.26 -0.88 -6.80
N ALA A 133 14.54 -0.57 -7.04
CA ALA A 133 15.66 -0.87 -6.13
C ALA A 133 15.70 -2.35 -5.68
N GLY A 134 15.28 -3.28 -6.56
CA GLY A 134 15.24 -4.72 -6.26
C GLY A 134 14.01 -5.17 -5.46
N HIS A 135 13.07 -4.29 -5.13
CA HIS A 135 11.82 -4.70 -4.50
C HIS A 135 10.89 -5.39 -5.52
N ASN A 136 10.70 -6.70 -5.39
CA ASN A 136 9.95 -7.53 -6.35
C ASN A 136 8.51 -7.06 -6.61
N GLY A 137 7.80 -6.59 -5.57
CA GLY A 137 6.44 -6.06 -5.72
C GLY A 137 6.39 -4.81 -6.61
N ILE A 138 7.27 -3.85 -6.38
CA ILE A 138 7.41 -2.65 -7.22
C ILE A 138 7.84 -3.03 -8.63
N GLU A 139 8.79 -3.95 -8.79
CA GLU A 139 9.19 -4.43 -10.12
C GLU A 139 8.02 -5.05 -10.89
N SER A 140 7.22 -5.88 -10.23
CA SER A 140 6.00 -6.48 -10.79
C SER A 140 5.00 -5.42 -11.25
N ILE A 141 4.79 -4.37 -10.44
CA ILE A 141 3.91 -3.25 -10.75
C ILE A 141 4.43 -2.48 -11.97
N MET A 142 5.70 -2.08 -11.95
CA MET A 142 6.32 -1.34 -13.05
C MET A 142 6.25 -2.10 -14.37
N LYS A 143 6.58 -3.40 -14.36
CA LYS A 143 6.49 -4.27 -15.53
C LYS A 143 5.07 -4.39 -16.05
N THR A 144 4.10 -4.49 -15.14
CA THR A 144 2.69 -4.68 -15.49
C THR A 144 2.06 -3.41 -16.05
N LEU A 145 2.35 -2.26 -15.45
CA LEU A 145 1.84 -0.95 -15.87
C LEU A 145 2.66 -0.31 -16.99
N LYS A 146 3.86 -0.85 -17.28
CA LYS A 146 4.84 -0.26 -18.19
C LYS A 146 5.18 1.19 -17.82
N SER A 147 5.24 1.48 -16.52
CA SER A 147 5.41 2.83 -15.99
C SER A 147 5.98 2.80 -14.58
N SER A 148 6.77 3.82 -14.23
CA SER A 148 7.22 4.15 -12.87
C SER A 148 6.45 5.31 -12.25
N GLU A 149 5.48 5.88 -12.97
CA GLU A 149 4.87 7.19 -12.67
C GLU A 149 3.76 7.09 -11.61
N PHE A 150 4.08 6.52 -10.45
CA PHE A 150 3.23 6.43 -9.27
C PHE A 150 4.01 6.80 -8.01
N SER A 151 3.29 7.24 -6.97
CA SER A 151 3.90 7.58 -5.69
C SER A 151 4.19 6.34 -4.87
N ARG A 152 5.25 6.38 -4.07
CA ARG A 152 5.62 5.33 -3.13
C ARG A 152 5.88 5.91 -1.75
N LEU A 153 5.28 5.31 -0.74
CA LEU A 153 5.63 5.48 0.65
C LEU A 153 6.61 4.35 1.02
N ARG A 154 7.88 4.72 1.14
CA ARG A 154 8.98 3.81 1.44
C ARG A 154 9.15 3.75 2.95
N LEU A 155 8.84 2.61 3.56
CA LEU A 155 8.90 2.40 5.01
C LEU A 155 10.21 1.74 5.35
N GLY A 156 11.07 2.41 6.11
CA GLY A 156 12.39 1.89 6.45
C GLY A 156 12.30 0.64 7.33
N THR A 157 13.00 -0.41 6.89
CA THR A 157 13.04 -1.71 7.58
C THR A 157 14.46 -2.20 7.87
N ARG A 158 15.48 -1.40 7.52
CA ARG A 158 16.88 -1.77 7.78
C ARG A 158 17.17 -1.76 9.27
N ASN A 159 17.42 -2.95 9.83
CA ASN A 159 17.85 -3.16 11.22
C ASN A 159 19.21 -3.84 11.36
N ARG A 160 19.79 -4.34 10.27
CA ARG A 160 21.07 -5.07 10.24
C ARG A 160 21.77 -4.96 8.90
N THR A 161 23.07 -5.21 8.88
CA THR A 161 23.85 -5.33 7.62
C THR A 161 23.54 -6.65 6.91
N GLY A 162 23.72 -6.70 5.58
CA GLY A 162 23.45 -7.89 4.76
C GLY A 162 22.43 -7.66 3.64
N LYS A 163 22.15 -8.71 2.85
CA LYS A 163 21.21 -8.61 1.73
C LYS A 163 19.79 -8.51 2.24
N ALA A 164 18.98 -7.67 1.59
CA ALA A 164 17.57 -7.47 1.96
C ALA A 164 16.78 -8.79 1.99
N GLY A 165 16.93 -9.60 0.93
CA GLY A 165 16.23 -10.88 0.79
C GLY A 165 16.45 -11.86 1.95
N ASP A 166 17.54 -11.72 2.70
CA ASP A 166 17.86 -12.59 3.82
C ASP A 166 16.96 -12.34 5.04
N PHE A 167 16.45 -11.10 5.21
CA PHE A 167 15.69 -10.74 6.41
C PHE A 167 14.27 -10.23 6.14
N VAL A 168 13.92 -9.76 4.93
CA VAL A 168 12.60 -9.15 4.70
C VAL A 168 11.42 -10.11 4.96
N LEU A 169 11.64 -11.42 4.84
CA LEU A 169 10.64 -12.45 5.14
C LEU A 169 10.67 -12.93 6.59
N GLU A 170 11.59 -12.44 7.43
CA GLU A 170 11.57 -12.70 8.87
C GLU A 170 10.42 -11.95 9.54
N ASN A 171 9.93 -12.50 10.65
CA ASN A 171 9.00 -11.78 11.51
C ASN A 171 9.68 -10.58 12.17
N ILE A 172 8.98 -9.46 12.21
CA ILE A 172 9.37 -8.23 12.90
C ILE A 172 9.37 -8.51 14.39
N LYS A 173 10.44 -8.09 15.09
CA LYS A 173 10.51 -8.20 16.56
C LYS A 173 9.57 -7.19 17.21
N SER A 174 9.12 -7.46 18.44
CA SER A 174 8.15 -6.63 19.14
C SER A 174 8.59 -5.15 19.25
N GLU A 175 9.86 -4.90 19.56
CA GLU A 175 10.41 -3.55 19.72
C GLU A 175 10.47 -2.78 18.40
N GLU A 176 10.77 -3.50 17.32
CA GLU A 176 10.85 -2.95 15.97
C GLU A 176 9.45 -2.69 15.39
N LEU A 177 8.49 -3.56 15.72
CA LEU A 177 7.09 -3.35 15.38
C LEU A 177 6.56 -2.11 16.09
N ALA A 178 6.90 -1.90 17.37
CA ALA A 178 6.54 -0.67 18.08
C ALA A 178 7.14 0.58 17.41
N SER A 179 8.38 0.50 16.92
CA SER A 179 9.01 1.59 16.16
C SER A 179 8.28 1.86 14.84
N LEU A 180 7.82 0.82 14.14
CA LEU A 180 6.99 0.97 12.94
C LEU A 180 5.61 1.56 13.25
N MET A 181 4.98 1.20 14.37
CA MET A 181 3.68 1.78 14.76
C MET A 181 3.81 3.27 15.03
N ASN A 182 4.85 3.70 15.75
CA ASN A 182 5.13 5.12 15.95
C ASN A 182 5.36 5.86 14.61
N LEU A 183 6.09 5.24 13.68
CA LEU A 183 6.28 5.77 12.33
C LEU A 183 4.95 5.90 11.58
N PHE A 184 4.03 4.94 11.72
CA PHE A 184 2.73 4.98 11.07
C PHE A 184 1.86 6.12 11.61
N ASP A 185 1.86 6.35 12.92
CA ASP A 185 1.18 7.48 13.55
C ASP A 185 1.72 8.83 13.03
N GLU A 186 3.04 8.95 12.89
CA GLU A 186 3.69 10.14 12.32
C GLU A 186 3.24 10.38 10.87
N ILE A 187 3.30 9.35 10.02
CA ILE A 187 2.89 9.43 8.62
C ILE A 187 1.40 9.78 8.50
N GLU A 188 0.55 9.16 9.32
CA GLU A 188 -0.89 9.44 9.34
C GLU A 188 -1.14 10.91 9.69
N THR A 189 -0.52 11.39 10.77
CA THR A 189 -0.66 12.77 11.24
C THR A 189 -0.19 13.78 10.19
N ALA A 190 0.91 13.49 9.50
CA ALA A 190 1.48 14.40 8.51
C ALA A 190 0.74 14.42 7.16
N ASN A 191 0.05 13.34 6.77
CA ASN A 191 -0.43 13.17 5.39
C ASN A 191 -1.91 12.81 5.24
N PHE A 192 -2.55 12.27 6.27
CA PHE A 192 -3.90 11.71 6.20
C PHE A 192 -4.88 12.37 7.18
N LYS A 193 -4.38 13.01 8.23
CA LYS A 193 -5.13 13.90 9.12
C LYS A 193 -4.93 15.34 8.62
N GLY A 194 -5.98 15.91 8.03
CA GLY A 194 -6.03 17.33 7.63
C GLY A 194 -6.49 18.22 8.77
#